data_AF-A0A7C4B7V7-F1
#
_entry.id   AF-A0A7C4B7V7-F1
#
_cell.length_a   1.000
_cell.length_b   1.000
_cell.length_c   1.000
_cell.angle_alpha   90.00
_cell.angle_beta   90.00
_cell.angle_gamma   90.00
#
_symmetry.space_group_name_H-M   'P 1'
#
loop_
_entity.id
_entity.type
_entity.pdbx_description
1 polymer ?
#
loop_
_entity_poly.entity_id
_entity_poly.type
_entity_poly.pdbx_seq_one_letter_code
_entity_poly.pdbx_strand_id
1 'polypeptide(L)'
;MTPFEQILKYLVATWRVDFLILGKIGMLILFGLFFVFSLVVLRQIDLMKKTIHTELDQPLKLAAYFLVGLAGAAFVLGLWIL
;
A
#
# COMPACT_ATOMS: atom_id res chain seq x y z
N MET A 1 -13.13 -38.02 16.35
CA MET A 1 -12.17 -37.42 15.39
C MET A 1 -10.99 -38.34 15.28
N THR A 2 -10.64 -38.78 14.07
CA THR A 2 -9.50 -39.69 13.88
C THR A 2 -8.18 -38.90 13.96
N PRO A 3 -7.06 -39.53 14.37
CA PRO A 3 -5.75 -38.89 14.38
C PRO A 3 -5.37 -38.30 13.01
N PHE A 4 -5.82 -38.95 11.94
CA PHE A 4 -5.64 -38.50 10.56
C PHE A 4 -6.37 -37.17 10.26
N GLU A 5 -7.60 -36.99 10.74
CA GLU A 5 -8.34 -35.73 10.58
C GLU A 5 -7.68 -34.55 11.29
N GLN A 6 -7.04 -34.78 12.43
CA GLN A 6 -6.31 -33.74 13.15
C GLN A 6 -5.04 -33.32 12.41
N ILE A 7 -4.28 -34.28 11.86
CA ILE A 7 -3.10 -34.00 11.04
C ILE A 7 -3.49 -33.24 9.77
N LEU A 8 -4.58 -33.66 9.11
CA LEU A 8 -5.06 -33.02 7.89
C LEU A 8 -5.54 -31.59 8.16
N LYS A 9 -6.25 -31.36 9.27
CA LYS A 9 -6.59 -30.00 9.73
C LYS A 9 -5.37 -29.17 10.05
N TYR A 10 -4.35 -29.74 10.70
CA TYR A 10 -3.13 -29.03 11.01
C TYR A 10 -2.36 -28.63 9.75
N LEU A 11 -2.22 -29.54 8.77
CA LEU A 11 -1.56 -29.28 7.50
C LEU A 11 -2.28 -28.18 6.70
N VAL A 12 -3.60 -28.27 6.57
CA VAL A 12 -4.43 -27.30 5.84
C VAL A 12 -4.44 -25.94 6.55
N ALA A 13 -4.51 -25.92 7.89
CA ALA A 13 -4.44 -24.69 8.67
C ALA A 13 -3.08 -24.00 8.53
N THR A 14 -1.99 -24.76 8.63
CA THR A 14 -0.61 -24.23 8.52
C THR A 14 -0.37 -23.63 7.13
N TRP A 15 -0.72 -24.34 6.07
CA TRP A 15 -0.59 -23.83 4.69
C TRP A 15 -1.42 -22.58 4.44
N ARG A 16 -2.68 -22.51 4.92
CA ARG A 16 -3.51 -21.31 4.77
C ARG A 16 -2.93 -20.10 5.52
N VAL A 17 -2.37 -20.32 6.70
CA VAL A 17 -1.76 -19.26 7.52
C VAL A 17 -0.53 -18.69 6.82
N ASP A 18 0.31 -19.54 6.22
CA ASP A 18 1.50 -19.11 5.49
C ASP A 18 1.16 -18.24 4.26
N PHE A 19 0.16 -18.64 3.46
CA PHE A 19 -0.29 -17.84 2.31
C PHE A 19 -0.94 -16.52 2.71
N LEU A 20 -1.69 -16.50 3.82
CA LEU A 20 -2.30 -15.27 4.33
C LEU A 20 -1.26 -14.26 4.82
N ILE A 21 -0.23 -14.73 5.52
CA ILE A 21 0.88 -13.88 6.01
C ILE A 21 1.73 -13.38 4.85
N LEU A 22 2.06 -14.24 3.87
CA LEU A 22 2.77 -13.83 2.64
C LEU A 22 1.98 -12.78 1.84
N GLY A 23 0.67 -12.96 1.67
CA GLY A 23 -0.18 -12.00 0.98
C GLY A 23 -0.26 -10.65 1.70
N LYS A 24 -0.37 -10.68 3.03
CA LYS A 24 -0.31 -9.52 3.92
C LYS A 24 1.01 -8.75 3.73
N ILE A 25 2.15 -9.42 3.85
CA ILE A 25 3.48 -8.80 3.68
C ILE A 25 3.64 -8.22 2.26
N GLY A 26 3.22 -8.96 1.22
CA GLY A 26 3.27 -8.49 -0.16
C GLY A 26 2.43 -7.23 -0.39
N MET A 27 1.22 -7.16 0.17
CA MET A 27 0.39 -5.96 0.13
C MET A 27 1.07 -4.76 0.79
N LEU A 28 1.73 -4.99 1.93
CA LEU A 28 2.43 -3.94 2.66
C LEU A 28 3.61 -3.37 1.87
N ILE A 29 4.38 -4.24 1.19
CA ILE A 29 5.44 -3.83 0.26
C ILE A 29 4.86 -2.99 -0.88
N LEU A 30 3.75 -3.41 -1.49
CA LEU A 30 3.09 -2.67 -2.57
C LEU A 30 2.60 -1.29 -2.11
N PHE A 31 1.99 -1.20 -0.93
CA PHE A 31 1.59 0.10 -0.37
C PHE A 31 2.80 0.99 -0.06
N GLY A 32 3.90 0.41 0.43
CA GLY A 32 5.15 1.16 0.64
C GLY A 32 5.70 1.71 -0.67
N LEU A 33 5.76 0.90 -1.72
CA LEU A 33 6.17 1.33 -3.06
C LEU A 33 5.23 2.41 -3.61
N PHE A 34 3.92 2.24 -3.45
CA PHE A 34 2.92 3.21 -3.87
C PHE A 34 3.07 4.55 -3.13
N PHE A 35 3.35 4.51 -1.83
CA PHE A 35 3.61 5.72 -1.04
C PHE A 35 4.86 6.45 -1.55
N VAL A 36 5.98 5.74 -1.76
CA VAL A 36 7.19 6.34 -2.34
C VAL A 36 6.89 6.94 -3.72
N PHE A 37 6.14 6.22 -4.57
CA PHE A 37 5.74 6.71 -5.89
C PHE A 37 4.90 7.99 -5.79
N SER A 38 3.96 8.07 -4.84
CA SER A 38 3.15 9.27 -4.62
C SER A 38 3.99 10.51 -4.24
N LEU A 39 5.06 10.32 -3.46
CA LEU A 39 6.02 11.39 -3.15
C LEU A 39 6.79 11.84 -4.40
N VAL A 40 7.17 10.90 -5.27
CA VAL A 40 7.81 11.22 -6.56
C VAL A 40 6.88 12.05 -7.44
N VAL A 41 5.60 11.68 -7.53
CA VAL A 41 4.59 12.44 -8.28
C VAL A 41 4.50 13.88 -7.76
N LEU A 42 4.47 14.07 -6.44
CA LEU A 42 4.45 15.40 -5.84
C LEU A 42 5.68 16.23 -6.22
N ARG A 43 6.87 15.62 -6.20
CA ARG A 43 8.10 16.26 -6.65
C ARG A 43 8.04 16.62 -8.15
N GLN A 44 7.50 15.74 -8.99
CA GLN A 44 7.36 16.01 -10.42
C GLN A 44 6.40 17.18 -10.70
N ILE A 45 5.29 17.27 -9.96
CA ILE A 45 4.37 18.40 -10.05
C ILE A 45 5.06 19.72 -9.66
N ASP A 46 5.86 19.71 -8.58
CA ASP A 46 6.63 20.89 -8.19
C ASP A 46 7.70 21.29 -9.22
N LEU A 47 8.26 20.33 -9.96
CA LEU A 47 9.18 20.62 -11.07
C LEU A 47 8.43 21.20 -12.28
N MET A 48 7.30 20.60 -12.67
CA MET A 48 6.49 21.05 -13.80
C MET A 48 5.94 22.47 -13.59
N LYS A 49 5.56 22.80 -12.35
CA LYS A 49 5.10 24.15 -11.96
C LYS A 49 6.15 25.24 -12.22
N LYS A 50 7.44 24.90 -12.18
CA LYS A 50 8.52 25.87 -12.47
C LYS A 50 8.67 26.16 -13.96
N THR A 51 8.20 25.25 -14.81
CA THR A 51 8.34 25.34 -16.27
C THR A 51 7.05 25.78 -16.96
N ILE A 52 5.90 25.45 -16.39
CA ILE A 52 4.58 25.74 -16.95
C ILE A 52 3.82 26.58 -15.93
N HIS A 53 3.61 27.86 -16.26
CA HIS A 53 2.73 28.74 -15.47
C HIS A 53 1.30 28.56 -15.96
N THR A 54 0.60 27.59 -15.37
CA THR A 54 -0.81 27.30 -15.67
C THR A 54 -1.69 27.50 -14.45
N GLU A 55 -2.92 27.97 -14.64
CA GLU A 55 -3.90 28.14 -13.55
C GLU A 55 -4.27 26.82 -12.83
N LEU A 56 -3.93 25.67 -13.43
CA LEU A 56 -4.14 24.34 -12.85
C LEU A 56 -3.12 23.93 -11.78
N ASP A 57 -2.09 24.74 -11.53
CA ASP A 57 -0.99 24.39 -10.61
C ASP A 57 -1.44 24.15 -9.17
N GLN A 58 -2.44 24.90 -8.70
CA GLN A 58 -2.97 24.81 -7.34
C GLN A 58 -3.85 23.57 -7.12
N PRO A 59 -4.87 23.30 -7.95
CA PRO A 59 -5.69 22.09 -7.78
C PRO A 59 -4.88 20.81 -8.00
N LEU A 60 -3.92 20.80 -8.94
CA LEU A 60 -3.06 19.64 -9.18
C LEU A 60 -2.20 19.30 -7.95
N LYS A 61 -1.63 20.33 -7.32
CA LYS A 61 -0.83 20.18 -6.10
C LYS A 61 -1.67 19.69 -4.91
N LEU A 62 -2.90 20.18 -4.80
CA LEU A 62 -3.82 19.78 -3.73
C LEU A 62 -4.26 18.31 -3.89
N ALA A 63 -4.56 17.89 -5.11
CA ALA A 63 -4.85 16.49 -5.43
C ALA A 63 -3.64 15.57 -5.12
N ALA A 64 -2.41 16.02 -5.44
CA ALA A 64 -1.20 15.28 -5.12
C ALA A 64 -0.96 15.13 -3.61
N TYR A 65 -1.18 16.19 -2.83
CA TYR A 65 -1.11 16.09 -1.36
C TYR A 65 -2.16 15.11 -0.82
N PHE A 66 -3.38 15.15 -1.36
CA PHE A 66 -4.42 14.21 -0.96
C PHE A 66 -4.04 12.76 -1.29
N LEU A 67 -3.47 12.53 -2.47
CA LEU A 67 -2.97 11.22 -2.88
C LEU A 67 -1.88 10.70 -1.94
N VAL A 68 -0.89 11.54 -1.59
CA VAL A 68 0.18 11.20 -0.64
C VAL A 68 -0.40 10.90 0.74
N GLY A 69 -1.34 11.73 1.21
CA GLY A 69 -2.01 11.54 2.50
C GLY A 69 -2.80 10.23 2.54
N LEU A 70 -3.54 9.92 1.48
CA LEU A 70 -4.35 8.69 1.37
C LEU A 70 -3.45 7.45 1.25
N ALA A 71 -2.36 7.54 0.48
CA ALA A 71 -1.35 6.49 0.40
C ALA A 71 -0.68 6.23 1.75
N GLY A 72 -0.33 7.30 2.49
CA GLY A 72 0.24 7.21 3.83
C GLY A 72 -0.75 6.60 4.82
N ALA A 73 -2.01 7.04 4.82
CA ALA A 73 -3.06 6.48 5.66
C ALA A 73 -3.31 4.99 5.35
N ALA A 74 -3.39 4.61 4.08
CA ALA A 74 -3.54 3.21 3.66
C ALA A 74 -2.36 2.35 4.11
N PHE A 75 -1.13 2.87 4.02
CA PHE A 75 0.07 2.17 4.48
C PHE A 75 0.07 1.97 6.00
N VAL A 76 -0.28 3.01 6.78
CA VAL A 76 -0.37 2.94 8.25
C VAL A 76 -1.49 1.98 8.69
N LEU A 77 -2.66 2.03 8.03
CA LEU A 77 -3.73 1.08 8.29
C LEU A 77 -3.31 -0.36 7.94
N GLY A 78 -2.57 -0.53 6.83
CA GLY A 78 -1.99 -1.81 6.43
C GLY A 78 -1.03 -2.37 7.49
N LEU A 79 -0.21 -1.52 8.10
CA LEU A 79 0.66 -1.90 9.23
C LEU A 79 -0.13 -2.28 10.49
N TRP A 80 -1.27 -1.62 10.75
CA TRP A 80 -2.08 -1.88 11.94
C TRP A 80 -2.91 -3.16 11.85
N ILE A 81 -3.38 -3.51 10.64
CA ILE A 81 -4.21 -4.70 10.37
C ILE A 81 -3.36 -5.98 10.24
N LEU A 82 -2.08 -5.85 9.90
CA LEU A 82 -1.18 -6.99 9.70
C LEU A 82 -0.99 -7.78 10.99
#